data_AF-A0A0A1SJD6-F1
#
_entry.id   AF-A0A0A1SJD6-F1
#
_cell.length_a   1.000
_cell.length_b   1.000
_cell.length_c   1.000
_cell.angle_alpha   90.00
_cell.angle_beta   90.00
_cell.angle_gamma   90.00
#
_symmetry.space_group_name_H-M   'P 1'
#
loop_
_entity.id
_entity.type
_entity.pdbx_description
1 polymer ?
#
loop_
_entity_poly.entity_id
_entity_poly.type
_entity_poly.pdbx_seq_one_letter_code
_entity_poly.pdbx_strand_id
1 'polypeptide(L)'
;MGALLSLPLLAVPSMTTVLSFAASCCGAATCSMVCSACGKCGNSVATRIGYAILLLINSIISWIMLTPWAIEKLQHLMLDYVKINCPKGECYGWLAVQRFGFALGIFHIIMAGLLFGVNSSKHPRAALQNGYWGPKMLVWVAFVVMSFLIPDEFFVFWGTYISLIGAMLFLILGLILLVDLAHVWAEYCLAQIEDTDSRF
;
A
#
# COMPACT_ATOMS: atom_id res chain seq x y z
N MET A 1 43.31 -14.47 -3.90
CA MET A 1 42.40 -15.58 -4.23
C MET A 1 41.58 -15.92 -3.00
N GLY A 2 40.24 -15.91 -3.10
CA GLY A 2 39.43 -16.94 -2.44
C GLY A 2 38.76 -16.69 -1.08
N ALA A 3 38.26 -15.50 -0.72
CA ALA A 3 37.46 -15.37 0.53
C ALA A 3 36.21 -14.47 0.47
N LEU A 4 35.80 -13.97 -0.70
CA LEU A 4 34.56 -13.18 -0.85
C LEU A 4 33.50 -13.83 -1.76
N LEU A 5 33.71 -15.10 -2.16
CA LEU A 5 32.83 -15.83 -3.08
C LEU A 5 31.98 -16.93 -2.39
N SER A 6 31.93 -16.98 -1.07
CA SER A 6 31.16 -18.00 -0.33
C SER A 6 29.96 -17.45 0.46
N LEU A 7 29.60 -16.18 0.29
CA LEU A 7 28.35 -15.65 0.84
C LEU A 7 27.23 -15.82 -0.22
N PRO A 8 26.09 -16.43 0.12
CA PRO A 8 25.02 -16.67 -0.82
C PRO A 8 24.36 -15.35 -1.19
N LEU A 9 24.76 -14.77 -2.32
CA LEU A 9 24.16 -13.58 -2.94
C LEU A 9 22.75 -13.87 -3.53
N LEU A 10 22.07 -14.90 -3.01
CA LEU A 10 20.74 -15.36 -3.42
C LEU A 10 19.60 -14.75 -2.58
N ALA A 11 19.92 -13.90 -1.59
CA ALA A 11 18.93 -13.27 -0.71
C ALA A 11 18.55 -11.83 -1.12
N VAL A 12 19.07 -11.30 -2.23
CA VAL A 12 18.66 -9.99 -2.75
C VAL A 12 17.82 -10.21 -3.99
N PRO A 13 16.48 -10.04 -3.94
CA PRO A 13 15.69 -10.06 -5.15
C PRO A 13 16.11 -8.86 -6.01
N SER A 14 16.75 -9.14 -7.14
CA SER A 14 17.05 -8.14 -8.16
C SER A 14 15.80 -7.35 -8.55
N MET A 15 15.94 -6.08 -8.92
CA MET A 15 14.83 -5.25 -9.45
C MET A 15 14.10 -5.94 -10.62
N THR A 16 14.81 -6.80 -11.38
CA THR A 16 14.27 -7.67 -12.41
C THR A 16 13.35 -8.79 -11.88
N THR A 17 13.61 -9.35 -10.70
CA THR A 17 12.70 -10.33 -10.07
C THR A 17 11.43 -9.68 -9.52
N VAL A 18 11.50 -8.44 -9.02
CA VAL A 18 10.30 -7.69 -8.59
C VAL A 18 9.46 -7.25 -9.79
N LEU A 19 10.09 -6.79 -10.87
CA LEU A 19 9.41 -6.47 -12.13
C LEU A 19 8.85 -7.71 -12.83
N SER A 20 9.53 -8.86 -12.77
CA SER A 20 9.01 -10.12 -13.29
C SER A 20 7.85 -10.66 -12.46
N PHE A 21 7.86 -10.46 -11.14
CA PHE A 21 6.72 -10.77 -10.27
C PHE A 21 5.52 -9.87 -10.59
N ALA A 22 5.74 -8.57 -10.79
CA ALA A 22 4.72 -7.60 -11.17
C ALA A 22 4.17 -7.84 -12.60
N ALA A 23 5.01 -8.23 -13.55
CA ALA A 23 4.61 -8.61 -14.91
C ALA A 23 3.88 -9.97 -14.95
N SER A 24 4.17 -10.88 -14.02
CA SER A 24 3.50 -12.18 -13.90
C SER A 24 2.07 -12.10 -13.34
N CYS A 25 1.64 -10.94 -12.81
CA CYS A 25 0.30 -10.73 -12.27
C CYS A 25 -0.80 -10.54 -13.34
N CYS A 26 -0.44 -10.51 -14.63
CA CYS A 26 -1.39 -10.45 -15.74
C CYS A 26 -1.89 -11.83 -16.20
N GLY A 27 -1.42 -12.93 -15.60
CA GLY A 27 -1.88 -14.28 -15.89
C GLY A 27 -2.55 -14.92 -14.67
N ALA A 28 -3.85 -15.24 -14.78
CA ALA A 28 -4.60 -15.95 -13.74
C ALA A 28 -4.04 -17.35 -13.38
N ALA A 29 -3.01 -17.83 -14.08
CA ALA A 29 -2.40 -19.15 -13.88
C ALA A 29 -1.23 -19.17 -12.86
N THR A 30 -0.47 -18.09 -12.66
CA THR A 30 0.73 -18.11 -11.81
C THR A 30 0.47 -17.68 -10.37
N CYS A 31 -0.51 -16.81 -10.11
CA CYS A 31 -0.98 -16.56 -8.74
C CYS A 31 -1.68 -17.78 -8.12
N SER A 32 -2.13 -18.74 -8.93
CA SER A 32 -2.62 -20.02 -8.42
C SER A 32 -1.51 -20.88 -7.80
N MET A 33 -0.23 -20.68 -8.13
CA MET A 33 0.85 -21.50 -7.58
C MET A 33 1.32 -21.03 -6.20
N VAL A 34 1.20 -19.73 -5.91
CA VAL A 34 1.42 -19.19 -4.54
C VAL A 34 0.19 -19.45 -3.66
N CYS A 35 -1.02 -19.43 -4.23
CA CYS A 35 -2.26 -19.79 -3.54
C CYS A 35 -2.53 -21.31 -3.48
N SER A 36 -1.83 -22.16 -4.22
CA SER A 36 -1.91 -23.62 -4.05
C SER A 36 -1.04 -24.11 -2.89
N ALA A 37 0.04 -23.38 -2.56
CA ALA A 37 0.83 -23.62 -1.35
C ALA A 37 0.10 -23.11 -0.09
N CYS A 38 -0.76 -22.09 -0.23
CA CYS A 38 -1.60 -21.56 0.85
C CYS A 38 -3.07 -21.93 0.60
N GLY A 39 -3.40 -23.20 0.82
CA GLY A 39 -4.71 -23.76 0.51
C GLY A 39 -5.87 -22.92 1.04
N LYS A 40 -6.88 -22.68 0.18
CA LYS A 40 -8.19 -22.12 0.55
C LYS A 40 -8.14 -20.83 1.40
N CYS A 41 -7.32 -19.84 1.06
CA CYS A 41 -7.60 -18.49 1.57
C CYS A 41 -8.94 -18.02 0.98
N GLY A 42 -9.97 -17.89 1.83
CA GLY A 42 -11.24 -17.31 1.42
C GLY A 42 -11.01 -15.96 0.76
N ASN A 43 -11.66 -15.73 -0.39
CA ASN A 43 -11.44 -14.57 -1.26
C ASN A 43 -11.43 -13.21 -0.50
N SER A 44 -12.18 -13.11 0.60
CA SER A 44 -12.29 -11.93 1.47
C SER A 44 -11.03 -11.65 2.32
N VAL A 45 -10.32 -12.67 2.80
CA VAL A 45 -9.10 -12.47 3.61
C VAL A 45 -7.93 -12.07 2.71
N ALA A 46 -7.80 -12.74 1.56
CA ALA A 46 -6.78 -12.42 0.57
C ALA A 46 -6.88 -10.97 0.10
N THR A 47 -8.10 -10.43 -0.05
CA THR A 47 -8.29 -9.06 -0.52
C THR A 47 -7.96 -8.02 0.54
N ARG A 48 -8.26 -8.27 1.82
CA ARG A 48 -7.80 -7.42 2.93
C ARG A 48 -6.28 -7.32 2.97
N ILE A 49 -5.60 -8.46 2.87
CA ILE A 49 -4.14 -8.52 2.80
C ILE A 49 -3.63 -7.75 1.58
N GLY A 50 -4.28 -7.90 0.42
CA GLY A 50 -3.93 -7.17 -0.80
C GLY A 50 -3.97 -5.65 -0.63
N TYR A 51 -5.02 -5.11 0.01
CA TYR A 51 -5.12 -3.66 0.30
C TYR A 51 -4.08 -3.20 1.31
N ALA A 52 -3.74 -4.02 2.31
CA ALA A 52 -2.67 -3.72 3.25
C ALA A 52 -1.30 -3.65 2.56
N ILE A 53 -1.02 -4.60 1.64
CA ILE A 53 0.21 -4.58 0.83
C ILE A 53 0.23 -3.36 -0.09
N LEU A 54 -0.88 -3.00 -0.72
CA LEU A 54 -0.98 -1.79 -1.54
C LEU A 54 -0.66 -0.52 -0.72
N LEU A 55 -1.24 -0.40 0.48
CA LEU A 55 -0.95 0.70 1.39
C LEU A 55 0.55 0.73 1.77
N LEU A 56 1.13 -0.43 2.07
CA LEU A 56 2.55 -0.55 2.39
C LEU A 56 3.45 -0.12 1.22
N ILE A 57 3.17 -0.60 0.00
CA ILE A 57 3.91 -0.22 -1.21
C ILE A 57 3.83 1.30 -1.42
N ASN A 58 2.64 1.89 -1.30
CA ASN A 58 2.45 3.33 -1.42
C ASN A 58 3.27 4.11 -0.37
N SER A 59 3.31 3.61 0.88
CA SER A 59 4.10 4.22 1.95
C SER A 59 5.60 4.14 1.69
N ILE A 60 6.10 2.99 1.20
CA ILE A 60 7.52 2.83 0.84
C ILE A 60 7.89 3.77 -0.30
N ILE A 61 7.06 3.84 -1.36
CA ILE A 61 7.30 4.75 -2.49
C ILE A 61 7.29 6.20 -2.01
N SER A 62 6.29 6.59 -1.23
CA SER A 62 6.21 7.93 -0.62
C SER A 62 7.46 8.27 0.18
N TRP A 63 7.95 7.34 1.00
CA TRP A 63 9.17 7.53 1.78
C TRP A 63 10.42 7.69 0.90
N ILE A 64 10.56 6.88 -0.16
CA ILE A 64 11.65 7.02 -1.13
C ILE A 64 11.63 8.39 -1.81
N MET A 65 10.43 8.93 -2.11
CA MET A 65 10.25 10.25 -2.73
C MET A 65 10.69 11.43 -1.85
N LEU A 66 11.00 11.22 -0.57
CA LEU A 66 11.66 12.23 0.25
C LEU A 66 13.13 12.44 -0.14
N THR A 67 13.74 11.49 -0.85
CA THR A 67 15.15 11.54 -1.25
C THR A 67 15.34 12.33 -2.55
N PRO A 68 16.32 13.26 -2.64
CA PRO A 68 16.54 14.08 -3.82
C PRO A 68 16.82 13.26 -5.10
N TRP A 69 17.58 12.17 -4.97
CA TRP A 69 17.85 11.25 -6.09
C TRP A 69 16.59 10.67 -6.73
N ALA A 70 15.57 10.35 -5.93
CA ALA A 70 14.33 9.77 -6.43
C ALA A 70 13.51 10.79 -7.22
N ILE A 71 13.51 12.05 -6.76
CA ILE A 71 12.83 13.16 -7.45
C ILE A 71 13.49 13.47 -8.79
N GLU A 72 14.82 13.53 -8.86
CA GLU A 72 15.56 13.75 -10.11
C GLU A 72 15.25 12.65 -11.15
N LYS A 73 15.22 11.39 -10.70
CA LYS A 73 14.82 10.26 -11.55
C LYS A 73 13.38 10.38 -12.05
N LEU A 74 12.46 10.80 -11.19
CA LEU A 74 11.05 10.96 -11.56
C LEU A 74 10.84 12.11 -12.56
N GLN A 75 11.55 13.23 -12.38
CA GLN A 75 11.51 14.38 -13.31
C GLN A 75 11.99 13.98 -14.71
N HIS A 76 13.09 13.22 -14.79
CA HIS A 76 13.57 12.67 -16.06
C HIS A 76 12.59 11.69 -16.70
N LEU A 77 11.90 10.86 -15.90
CA LEU A 77 10.90 9.92 -16.40
C LEU A 77 9.64 10.64 -16.93
N MET A 78 9.29 11.78 -16.33
CA MET A 78 8.16 12.65 -16.69
C MET A 78 8.49 13.67 -17.80
N LEU A 79 9.56 13.43 -18.57
CA LEU A 79 9.97 14.24 -19.74
C LEU A 79 10.22 15.73 -19.42
N ASP A 80 10.68 16.07 -18.21
CA ASP A 80 10.93 17.44 -17.75
C ASP A 80 9.73 18.42 -17.83
N TYR A 81 8.51 17.89 -18.08
CA TYR A 81 7.30 18.70 -18.21
C TYR A 81 6.81 19.21 -16.85
N VAL A 82 7.07 18.45 -15.78
CA VAL A 82 6.67 18.80 -14.41
C VAL A 82 7.89 19.37 -13.67
N LYS A 83 8.25 20.62 -13.97
CA LYS A 83 9.11 21.40 -13.07
C LYS A 83 8.28 21.77 -11.85
N ILE A 84 8.44 21.01 -10.78
CA ILE A 84 7.91 21.33 -9.44
C ILE A 84 8.64 22.61 -8.97
N ASN A 85 8.17 23.78 -9.41
CA ASN A 85 8.84 25.04 -9.13
C ASN A 85 8.41 25.53 -7.74
N CYS A 86 9.10 25.06 -6.71
CA CYS A 86 8.96 25.64 -5.39
C CYS A 86 9.84 26.90 -5.29
N PRO A 87 9.28 28.08 -4.93
CA PRO A 87 10.03 29.35 -4.85
C PRO A 87 11.24 29.33 -3.90
N LYS A 88 11.38 28.31 -3.06
CA LYS A 88 12.40 28.18 -1.99
C LYS A 88 13.02 26.78 -1.86
N GLY A 89 13.19 26.06 -2.97
CA GLY A 89 14.22 25.00 -3.09
C GLY A 89 14.06 23.68 -2.32
N GLU A 90 13.15 23.53 -1.34
CA GLU A 90 13.15 22.32 -0.47
C GLU A 90 11.82 21.55 -0.33
N CYS A 91 10.72 21.97 -0.96
CA CYS A 91 9.41 21.32 -0.77
C CYS A 91 9.14 20.08 -1.66
N TYR A 92 10.12 19.61 -2.44
CA TYR A 92 9.93 18.55 -3.44
C TYR A 92 9.42 17.23 -2.84
N GLY A 93 10.02 16.79 -1.73
CA GLY A 93 9.69 15.50 -1.12
C GLY A 93 8.31 15.49 -0.46
N TRP A 94 7.96 16.56 0.27
CA TRP A 94 6.67 16.64 0.97
C TRP A 94 5.49 16.68 -0.01
N LEU A 95 5.58 17.48 -1.09
CA LEU A 95 4.54 17.54 -2.11
C LEU A 95 4.37 16.20 -2.84
N ALA A 96 5.47 15.49 -3.12
CA ALA A 96 5.42 14.17 -3.73
C ALA A 96 4.67 13.17 -2.84
N VAL A 97 4.95 13.13 -1.53
CA VAL A 97 4.23 12.28 -0.57
C VAL A 97 2.73 12.59 -0.58
N GLN A 98 2.35 13.88 -0.61
CA GLN A 98 0.95 14.30 -0.66
C GLN A 98 0.25 13.83 -1.94
N ARG A 99 0.94 13.85 -3.09
CA ARG A 99 0.40 13.38 -4.38
C ARG A 99 0.11 11.88 -4.38
N PHE A 100 1.06 11.06 -3.90
CA PHE A 100 0.87 9.61 -3.74
C PHE A 100 -0.24 9.29 -2.73
N GLY A 101 -0.24 9.97 -1.57
CA GLY A 101 -1.29 9.84 -0.56
C GLY A 101 -2.69 10.21 -1.10
N PHE A 102 -2.79 11.30 -1.85
CA PHE A 102 -4.02 11.75 -2.50
C PHE A 102 -4.53 10.72 -3.52
N ALA A 103 -3.67 10.21 -4.40
CA ALA A 103 -4.03 9.22 -5.40
C ALA A 103 -4.58 7.93 -4.76
N LEU A 104 -3.92 7.44 -3.70
CA LEU A 104 -4.39 6.28 -2.95
C LEU A 104 -5.71 6.56 -2.21
N GLY A 105 -5.86 7.75 -1.63
CA GLY A 105 -7.07 8.19 -0.94
C GLY A 105 -8.28 8.25 -1.87
N ILE A 106 -8.15 8.91 -3.02
CA ILE A 106 -9.22 8.99 -4.03
C ILE A 106 -9.59 7.61 -4.57
N PHE A 107 -8.61 6.75 -4.83
CA PHE A 107 -8.87 5.37 -5.24
C PHE A 107 -9.75 4.63 -4.21
N HIS A 108 -9.46 4.75 -2.91
CA HIS A 108 -10.26 4.12 -1.87
C HIS A 108 -11.63 4.77 -1.68
N ILE A 109 -11.74 6.10 -1.82
CA ILE A 109 -13.04 6.80 -1.74
C ILE A 109 -13.96 6.37 -2.88
N ILE A 110 -13.45 6.27 -4.11
CA ILE A 110 -14.23 5.80 -5.27
C ILE A 110 -14.67 4.36 -5.03
N MET A 111 -13.76 3.48 -4.60
CA MET A 111 -14.10 2.09 -4.27
C MET A 111 -15.16 2.00 -3.16
N ALA A 112 -15.04 2.81 -2.10
CA ALA A 112 -16.03 2.87 -1.04
C ALA A 112 -17.41 3.31 -1.57
N GLY A 113 -17.46 4.31 -2.46
CA GLY A 113 -18.69 4.75 -3.12
C GLY A 113 -19.33 3.67 -4.01
N LEU A 114 -18.53 2.98 -4.83
CA LEU A 114 -19.01 1.90 -5.71
C LEU A 114 -19.60 0.71 -4.93
N LEU A 115 -19.05 0.46 -3.74
CA LEU A 115 -19.47 -0.60 -2.83
C LEU A 115 -20.49 -0.16 -1.78
N PHE A 116 -20.97 1.08 -1.84
CA PHE A 116 -22.00 1.56 -0.93
C PHE A 116 -23.28 0.71 -1.02
N GLY A 117 -23.79 0.29 0.13
CA GLY A 117 -24.97 -0.56 0.27
C GLY A 117 -24.77 -2.05 -0.06
N VAL A 118 -23.52 -2.52 -0.23
CA VAL A 118 -23.23 -3.95 -0.44
C VAL A 118 -23.12 -4.66 0.90
N ASN A 119 -24.14 -5.44 1.26
CA ASN A 119 -24.21 -6.15 2.55
C ASN A 119 -23.85 -7.65 2.45
N SER A 120 -23.58 -8.17 1.25
CA SER A 120 -23.28 -9.59 1.04
C SER A 120 -22.19 -9.83 0.00
N SER A 121 -21.31 -10.79 0.28
CA SER A 121 -20.24 -11.22 -0.63
C SER A 121 -20.74 -11.91 -1.90
N LYS A 122 -22.03 -12.28 -1.96
CA LYS A 122 -22.68 -12.85 -3.15
C LYS A 122 -23.20 -11.77 -4.11
N HIS A 123 -23.23 -10.50 -3.69
CA HIS A 123 -23.68 -9.41 -4.55
C HIS A 123 -22.74 -9.27 -5.75
N PRO A 124 -23.22 -9.04 -6.98
CA PRO A 124 -22.35 -8.95 -8.16
C PRO A 124 -21.26 -7.89 -8.01
N ARG A 125 -21.58 -6.74 -7.37
CA ARG A 125 -20.63 -5.67 -7.04
C ARG A 125 -19.51 -6.09 -6.06
N ALA A 126 -19.70 -7.15 -5.26
CA ALA A 126 -18.65 -7.67 -4.38
C ALA A 126 -17.49 -8.30 -5.15
N ALA A 127 -17.70 -8.71 -6.42
CA ALA A 127 -16.63 -9.15 -7.30
C ALA A 127 -15.63 -8.02 -7.60
N LEU A 128 -16.06 -6.75 -7.56
CA LEU A 128 -15.17 -5.60 -7.71
C LEU A 128 -14.22 -5.50 -6.52
N GLN A 129 -14.69 -5.68 -5.28
CA GLN A 129 -13.82 -5.67 -4.10
C GLN A 129 -12.88 -6.86 -4.08
N ASN A 130 -13.39 -8.05 -4.40
CA ASN A 130 -12.64 -9.28 -4.19
C ASN A 130 -11.76 -9.71 -5.37
N GLY A 131 -11.99 -9.15 -6.57
CA GLY A 131 -11.28 -9.51 -7.80
C GLY A 131 -10.58 -8.34 -8.48
N TYR A 132 -10.26 -8.53 -9.77
CA TYR A 132 -9.75 -7.50 -10.69
C TYR A 132 -8.55 -6.69 -10.19
N TRP A 133 -7.58 -7.34 -9.53
CA TRP A 133 -6.40 -6.67 -8.98
C TRP A 133 -5.53 -5.98 -10.04
N GLY A 134 -5.30 -6.61 -11.19
CA GLY A 134 -4.52 -5.99 -12.27
C GLY A 134 -5.09 -4.62 -12.72
N PRO A 135 -6.37 -4.56 -13.13
CA PRO A 135 -7.03 -3.29 -13.45
C PRO A 135 -7.01 -2.27 -12.31
N LYS A 136 -7.20 -2.69 -11.05
CA LYS A 136 -7.11 -1.79 -9.88
C LYS A 136 -5.73 -1.14 -9.76
N MET A 137 -4.67 -1.92 -9.94
CA MET A 137 -3.30 -1.41 -9.90
C MET A 137 -3.05 -0.39 -11.00
N LEU A 138 -3.54 -0.64 -12.22
CA LEU A 138 -3.45 0.32 -13.32
C LEU A 138 -4.22 1.60 -13.03
N VAL A 139 -5.43 1.50 -12.48
CA VAL A 139 -6.23 2.66 -12.09
C VAL A 139 -5.54 3.48 -11.00
N TRP A 140 -4.94 2.84 -9.99
CA TRP A 140 -4.17 3.53 -8.98
C TRP A 140 -2.94 4.24 -9.56
N VAL A 141 -2.16 3.59 -10.43
CA VAL A 141 -1.03 4.22 -11.13
C VAL A 141 -1.50 5.40 -11.99
N ALA A 142 -2.65 5.27 -12.66
CA ALA A 142 -3.25 6.37 -13.42
C ALA A 142 -3.60 7.55 -12.51
N PHE A 143 -4.17 7.31 -11.31
CA PHE A 143 -4.40 8.38 -10.33
C PHE A 143 -3.10 9.02 -9.84
N VAL A 144 -2.04 8.25 -9.65
CA VAL A 144 -0.72 8.80 -9.32
C VAL A 144 -0.25 9.73 -10.44
N VAL A 145 -0.25 9.30 -11.70
CA VAL A 145 0.16 10.14 -12.84
C VAL A 145 -0.71 11.40 -12.95
N MET A 146 -2.04 11.26 -12.86
CA MET A 146 -2.96 12.40 -12.88
C MET A 146 -2.71 13.36 -11.71
N SER A 147 -2.33 12.84 -10.54
CA SER A 147 -2.01 13.69 -9.39
C SER A 147 -0.86 14.62 -9.69
N PHE A 148 0.12 14.25 -10.53
CA PHE A 148 1.25 15.11 -10.94
C PHE A 148 0.86 16.23 -11.92
N LEU A 149 -0.29 16.13 -12.58
CA LEU A 149 -0.81 17.17 -13.47
C LEU A 149 -1.50 18.32 -12.72
N ILE A 150 -1.86 18.10 -11.45
CA ILE A 150 -2.52 19.09 -10.60
C ILE A 150 -1.47 20.07 -10.03
N PRO A 151 -1.75 21.40 -9.98
CA PRO A 151 -0.80 22.41 -9.51
C PRO A 151 -0.41 22.22 -8.03
N ASP A 152 0.80 22.66 -7.68
CA ASP A 152 1.35 22.53 -6.32
C ASP A 152 0.50 23.22 -5.25
N GLU A 153 -0.11 24.36 -5.58
CA GLU A 153 -0.96 25.15 -4.66
C GLU A 153 -2.12 24.33 -4.08
N PHE A 154 -2.72 23.45 -4.89
CA PHE A 154 -3.76 22.53 -4.44
C PHE A 154 -3.23 21.58 -3.36
N PHE A 155 -2.03 21.02 -3.55
CA PHE A 155 -1.45 20.08 -2.59
C PHE A 155 -0.96 20.75 -1.31
N VAL A 156 -0.57 22.02 -1.37
CA VAL A 156 -0.31 22.82 -0.16
C VAL A 156 -1.59 22.95 0.68
N PHE A 157 -2.72 23.32 0.06
CA PHE A 157 -4.01 23.38 0.76
C PHE A 157 -4.46 22.01 1.26
N TRP A 158 -4.47 21.00 0.37
CA TRP A 158 -4.87 19.64 0.69
C TRP A 158 -4.06 19.07 1.86
N GLY A 159 -2.73 19.17 1.79
CA GLY A 159 -1.83 18.62 2.80
C GLY A 159 -1.98 19.31 4.16
N THR A 160 -2.16 20.63 4.16
CA THR A 160 -2.26 21.43 5.40
C THR A 160 -3.58 21.22 6.14
N TYR A 161 -4.69 21.15 5.42
CA TYR A 161 -6.03 21.12 6.04
C TYR A 161 -6.69 19.75 6.00
N ILE A 162 -6.77 19.13 4.82
CA ILE A 162 -7.57 17.92 4.62
C ILE A 162 -6.81 16.66 5.04
N SER A 163 -5.56 16.52 4.56
CA SER A 163 -4.72 15.38 4.89
C SER A 163 -4.40 15.32 6.38
N LEU A 164 -4.25 16.48 7.05
CA LEU A 164 -3.99 16.55 8.48
C LEU A 164 -5.13 15.92 9.30
N ILE A 165 -6.39 16.25 8.97
CA ILE A 165 -7.57 15.68 9.64
C ILE A 165 -7.62 14.16 9.42
N GLY A 166 -7.37 13.71 8.18
CA GLY A 166 -7.32 12.28 7.86
C GLY A 166 -6.25 11.54 8.65
N ALA A 167 -5.05 12.12 8.78
CA ALA A 167 -3.96 11.55 9.55
C ALA A 167 -4.30 11.45 11.05
N MET A 168 -4.93 12.47 11.62
CA MET A 168 -5.39 12.45 13.01
C MET A 168 -6.40 11.32 13.27
N LEU A 169 -7.39 11.17 12.39
CA LEU A 169 -8.36 10.08 12.49
C LEU A 169 -7.70 8.70 12.35
N PHE A 170 -6.75 8.56 11.42
CA PHE A 170 -6.02 7.31 11.24
C PHE A 170 -5.21 6.91 12.48
N LEU A 171 -4.56 7.87 13.15
CA LEU A 171 -3.84 7.62 14.39
C LEU A 171 -4.76 7.21 15.55
N ILE A 172 -5.92 7.85 15.68
CA ILE A 172 -6.91 7.50 16.71
C ILE A 172 -7.44 6.08 16.49
N LEU A 173 -7.80 5.73 15.24
CA LEU A 173 -8.24 4.38 14.90
C LEU A 173 -7.12 3.35 15.15
N GLY A 174 -5.88 3.68 14.78
CA GLY A 174 -4.71 2.83 15.06
C GLY A 174 -4.50 2.58 16.55
N LEU A 175 -4.66 3.61 17.39
CA LEU A 175 -4.57 3.49 18.84
C LEU A 175 -5.65 2.56 19.40
N ILE A 176 -6.91 2.72 18.96
CA ILE A 176 -8.02 1.86 19.40
C ILE A 176 -7.75 0.40 19.04
N LEU A 177 -7.31 0.13 17.81
CA LEU A 177 -6.99 -1.23 17.37
C LEU A 177 -5.81 -1.84 18.13
N LEU A 178 -4.80 -1.04 18.50
CA LEU A 178 -3.68 -1.51 19.30
C LEU A 178 -4.08 -1.88 20.73
N VAL A 179 -4.97 -1.10 21.34
CA VAL A 179 -5.50 -1.40 22.68
C VAL A 179 -6.35 -2.68 22.66
N ASP A 180 -7.22 -2.83 21.67
CA ASP A 180 -8.03 -4.04 21.48
C ASP A 180 -7.14 -5.29 21.29
N LEU A 181 -6.12 -5.18 20.43
CA LEU A 181 -5.14 -6.25 20.24
C LEU A 181 -4.41 -6.61 21.54
N ALA A 182 -4.04 -5.62 22.36
CA ALA A 182 -3.36 -5.87 23.63
C ALA A 182 -4.26 -6.63 24.63
N HIS A 183 -5.55 -6.30 24.71
CA HIS A 183 -6.51 -7.00 25.55
C HIS A 183 -6.73 -8.44 25.09
N VAL A 184 -6.99 -8.66 23.79
CA VAL A 184 -7.19 -10.00 23.24
C VAL A 184 -5.95 -10.86 23.43
N TRP A 185 -4.74 -10.29 23.26
CA TRP A 185 -3.50 -11.02 23.50
C TRP A 185 -3.30 -11.38 24.97
N ALA A 186 -3.61 -10.47 25.88
CA ALA A 186 -3.50 -10.72 27.32
C ALA A 186 -4.46 -11.83 27.79
N GLU A 187 -5.73 -11.77 27.36
CA GLU A 187 -6.71 -12.82 27.65
C GLU A 187 -6.29 -14.18 27.08
N TYR A 188 -5.78 -14.19 25.84
CA TYR A 188 -5.25 -15.41 25.23
C TYR A 188 -4.09 -16.01 26.03
N CYS A 189 -3.13 -15.19 26.47
CA CYS A 189 -2.01 -15.64 27.29
C CYS A 189 -2.46 -16.17 28.66
N LEU A 190 -3.39 -15.48 29.34
CA LEU A 190 -3.92 -15.92 30.63
C LEU A 190 -4.63 -17.26 30.52
N ALA A 191 -5.49 -17.43 29.50
CA ALA A 191 -6.18 -18.70 29.27
C ALA A 191 -5.21 -19.87 29.05
N GLN A 192 -4.13 -19.64 28.30
CA GLN A 192 -3.10 -20.67 28.08
C GLN A 192 -2.33 -21.04 29.36
N ILE A 193 -2.10 -20.07 30.26
CA ILE A 193 -1.46 -20.33 31.55
C ILE A 193 -2.40 -21.15 32.45
N GLU A 194 -3.66 -20.76 32.59
CA GLU A 194 -4.66 -21.48 33.40
C GLU A 194 -4.88 -22.93 32.90
N ASP A 195 -4.94 -23.14 31.58
CA ASP A 195 -5.04 -24.49 30.99
C ASP A 195 -3.78 -25.33 31.20
N THR A 196 -2.61 -24.71 31.36
CA THR A 196 -1.35 -25.43 31.61
C THR A 196 -1.19 -25.78 33.09
N ASP A 197 -1.52 -24.85 33.99
CA ASP A 197 -1.43 -25.05 35.45
C ASP A 197 -2.47 -26.05 35.97
N SER A 198 -3.68 -26.08 35.37
CA SER A 198 -4.75 -27.02 35.75
C SER A 198 -4.51 -28.47 35.32
N ARG A 199 -3.47 -28.75 34.51
CA ARG A 199 -3.10 -30.10 34.06
C ARG A 199 -2.07 -30.78 34.95
N PHE A 200 -1.63 -30.13 36.03
CA PHE A 200 -0.73 -30.69 37.05
C PHE A 200 -1.42 -30.85 38.40
#